data_AF-A0A9P7CAS5-F1
#
_entry.id   AF-A0A9P7CAS5-F1
#
_cell.length_a   1.000
_cell.length_b   1.000
_cell.length_c   1.000
_cell.angle_alpha   90.00
_cell.angle_beta   90.00
_cell.angle_gamma   90.00
#
_symmetry.space_group_name_H-M   'P 1'
#
loop_
_entity.id
_entity.type
_entity.pdbx_description
1 polymer ?
#
loop_
_entity_poly.entity_id
_entity_poly.type
_entity_poly.pdbx_seq_one_letter_code
_entity_poly.pdbx_strand_id
1 'polypeptide(L)'
;MFRMKAQYLKFVPREGMRVLVRGKVTLYDARGEYQMVLDHMEEAGEGALRRAFEELKARLEAEGLFDPARKRPMPALVQRLAVITSPTGAAVRDVLSVLGRRFPLLEVDLLPTLVQGSTAATT
;
A
#
# COMPACT_ATOMS: atom_id res chain seq x y z
N MET A 1 -25.72 3.09 13.46
CA MET A 1 -25.70 4.05 12.33
C MET A 1 -27.06 3.99 11.64
N PHE A 2 -27.69 5.11 11.29
CA PHE A 2 -28.96 5.08 10.56
C PHE A 2 -28.77 4.69 9.09
N ARG A 3 -29.77 4.04 8.48
CA ARG A 3 -29.74 3.54 7.10
C ARG A 3 -29.30 4.59 6.08
N MET A 4 -29.77 5.84 6.23
CA MET A 4 -29.38 6.96 5.36
C MET A 4 -27.90 7.34 5.44
N LYS A 5 -27.22 7.07 6.55
CA LYS A 5 -25.78 7.33 6.69
C LYS A 5 -24.95 6.12 6.27
N ALA A 6 -25.43 4.92 6.60
CA ALA A 6 -24.76 3.67 6.25
C ALA A 6 -24.62 3.46 4.73
N GLN A 7 -25.55 3.97 3.91
CA GLN A 7 -25.49 3.87 2.44
C GLN A 7 -24.29 4.60 1.82
N TYR A 8 -23.65 5.54 2.54
CA TYR A 8 -22.49 6.27 2.05
C TYR A 8 -21.16 5.59 2.43
N LEU A 9 -21.19 4.45 3.12
CA LEU A 9 -20.00 3.67 3.40
C LEU A 9 -19.50 3.03 2.10
N LYS A 10 -18.22 3.24 1.81
CA LYS A 10 -17.53 2.64 0.65
C LYS A 10 -17.16 1.17 0.87
N PHE A 11 -17.42 0.65 2.06
CA PHE A 11 -17.11 -0.72 2.46
C PHE A 11 -18.22 -1.29 3.35
N VAL A 12 -18.27 -2.62 3.48
CA VAL A 12 -19.16 -3.31 4.39
C VAL A 12 -18.34 -3.76 5.60
N PRO A 13 -18.64 -3.27 6.82
CA PRO A 13 -17.94 -3.70 8.03
C PRO A 13 -18.02 -5.21 8.22
N ARG A 14 -16.90 -5.83 8.59
CA ARG A 14 -16.81 -7.27 8.84
C ARG A 14 -16.36 -7.54 10.27
N GLU A 15 -16.73 -8.70 10.78
CA GLU A 15 -16.26 -9.15 12.09
C GLU A 15 -14.72 -9.16 12.13
N GLY A 16 -14.14 -8.65 13.22
CA GLY A 16 -12.69 -8.49 13.39
C GLY A 16 -12.06 -7.26 12.72
N MET A 17 -12.81 -6.47 11.93
CA MET A 17 -12.31 -5.24 11.32
C MET A 17 -12.15 -4.13 12.37
N ARG A 18 -11.00 -3.45 12.36
CA ARG A 18 -10.83 -2.22 13.14
C ARG A 18 -11.36 -1.05 12.34
N VAL A 19 -12.16 -0.20 12.98
CA VAL A 19 -12.75 0.99 12.35
C VAL A 19 -12.58 2.21 13.24
N LEU A 20 -12.38 3.37 12.61
CA LEU A 20 -12.49 4.67 13.27
C LEU A 20 -13.92 5.16 13.06
N VAL A 21 -14.58 5.53 14.15
CA VAL A 21 -15.98 5.97 14.13
C VAL A 21 -16.13 7.33 14.78
N ARG A 22 -16.99 8.17 14.20
CA ARG A 22 -17.39 9.46 14.77
C ARG A 22 -18.90 9.46 14.96
N GLY A 23 -19.37 9.93 16.10
CA GLY A 23 -20.79 9.94 16.43
C GLY A 23 -21.07 10.58 17.78
N LYS A 24 -22.31 10.41 18.25
CA LYS A 24 -22.78 10.92 19.54
C LYS A 24 -23.19 9.77 20.45
N VAL A 25 -22.84 9.88 21.74
CA VAL A 25 -23.37 9.01 22.78
C VAL A 25 -24.71 9.60 23.24
N THR A 26 -25.72 8.76 23.33
CA THR A 26 -27.08 9.12 23.73
C THR A 26 -27.57 8.14 24.79
N LEU A 27 -28.33 8.61 25.76
CA LEU A 27 -28.95 7.78 26.79
C LEU A 27 -30.40 7.53 26.39
N TYR A 28 -30.83 6.26 26.40
CA TYR A 28 -32.22 5.91 26.22
C TYR A 28 -32.90 5.83 27.59
N ASP A 29 -33.52 6.93 28.01
CA ASP A 29 -34.06 7.13 29.37
C ASP A 29 -35.01 6.03 29.84
N ALA A 30 -35.80 5.45 28.92
CA ALA A 30 -36.76 4.41 29.28
C ALA A 30 -36.10 3.08 29.73
N ARG A 31 -34.83 2.85 29.43
CA ARG A 31 -34.08 1.64 29.85
C ARG A 31 -32.74 1.93 30.54
N GLY A 32 -32.33 3.19 30.60
CA GLY A 32 -31.02 3.58 31.15
C GLY A 32 -29.83 3.08 30.30
N GLU A 33 -30.06 2.72 29.03
CA GLU A 33 -29.03 2.18 28.15
C GLU A 33 -28.33 3.29 27.38
N TYR A 34 -26.98 3.28 27.40
CA TYR A 34 -26.18 4.14 26.55
C TYR A 34 -26.10 3.54 25.14
N GLN A 35 -26.47 4.33 24.14
CA GLN A 35 -26.34 4.00 22.73
C GLN A 35 -25.46 5.01 22.01
N MET A 36 -24.57 4.54 21.15
CA MET A 36 -23.74 5.37 20.30
C MET A 36 -24.31 5.44 18.89
N VAL A 37 -24.75 6.62 18.49
CA VAL A 37 -25.23 6.90 17.14
C VAL A 37 -24.04 7.37 16.30
N LEU A 38 -23.62 6.52 15.35
CA LEU A 38 -22.51 6.81 14.44
C LEU A 38 -22.96 7.70 13.28
N ASP A 39 -22.19 8.75 12.98
CA ASP A 39 -22.35 9.66 11.83
C ASP A 39 -21.38 9.33 10.69
N HIS A 40 -20.19 8.82 11.03
CA HIS A 40 -19.12 8.46 10.10
C HIS A 40 -18.35 7.22 10.58
N MET A 41 -17.89 6.41 9.64
CA MET A 41 -17.08 5.22 9.89
C MET A 41 -16.08 5.04 8.73
N GLU A 42 -14.82 4.80 9.07
CA GLU A 42 -13.73 4.51 8.14
C GLU A 42 -12.90 3.32 8.63
N GLU A 43 -12.22 2.61 7.73
CA GLU A 43 -11.33 1.51 8.12
C GLU A 43 -10.14 2.04 8.93
N ALA A 44 -9.91 1.49 10.12
CA ALA A 44 -8.80 1.90 10.95
C ALA A 44 -7.50 1.33 10.37
N GLY A 45 -6.58 2.20 9.99
CA GLY A 45 -5.24 1.82 9.51
C GLY A 45 -4.84 2.54 8.23
N GLU A 46 -5.79 2.89 7.36
CA GLU A 46 -5.48 3.59 6.11
C GLU A 46 -4.89 4.98 6.39
N GLY A 47 -5.44 5.73 7.36
CA GLY A 47 -4.91 7.03 7.75
C GLY A 47 -3.51 6.98 8.40
N ALA A 48 -3.19 5.90 9.12
CA ALA A 48 -1.85 5.73 9.71
C ALA A 48 -0.82 5.35 8.65
N LEU A 49 -1.17 4.41 7.76
CA LEU A 49 -0.32 4.02 6.63
C LEU A 49 -0.13 5.17 5.64
N ARG A 50 -1.19 5.95 5.37
CA ARG A 50 -1.12 7.14 4.51
C ARG A 50 -0.20 8.19 5.10
N ARG A 51 -0.32 8.50 6.40
CA ARG A 51 0.58 9.45 7.07
C ARG A 51 2.03 8.97 7.04
N ALA A 52 2.29 7.70 7.39
CA ALA A 52 3.63 7.13 7.32
C ALA A 52 4.22 7.17 5.89
N PHE A 53 3.39 6.91 4.89
CA PHE A 53 3.78 7.02 3.48
C PHE A 53 4.11 8.46 3.09
N GLU A 54 3.29 9.44 3.48
CA GLU A 54 3.53 10.86 3.19
C GLU A 54 4.79 11.39 3.89
N GLU A 55 5.01 11.01 5.15
CA GLU A 55 6.24 11.34 5.90
C GLU A 55 7.49 10.74 5.22
N LEU A 56 7.45 9.45 4.86
CA LEU A 56 8.53 8.79 4.17
C LEU A 56 8.81 9.43 2.80
N LYS A 57 7.76 9.72 2.04
CA LYS A 57 7.88 10.37 0.73
C LYS A 57 8.54 11.73 0.86
N ALA A 58 8.09 12.56 1.80
CA ALA A 58 8.67 13.88 2.05
C ALA A 58 10.16 13.79 2.46
N ARG A 59 10.52 12.80 3.30
CA ARG A 59 11.92 12.54 3.66
C ARG A 59 12.78 12.20 2.44
N LEU A 60 12.34 11.25 1.63
CA LEU A 60 13.08 10.83 0.42
C LEU A 60 13.13 11.93 -0.66
N GLU A 61 12.10 12.77 -0.74
CA GLU A 61 12.10 14.00 -1.56
C GLU A 61 13.13 15.01 -1.07
N ALA A 62 13.21 15.25 0.25
CA ALA A 62 14.20 16.15 0.85
C ALA A 62 15.64 15.65 0.69
N GLU A 63 15.85 14.32 0.68
CA GLU A 63 17.13 13.70 0.32
C GLU A 63 17.49 13.86 -1.17
N GLY A 64 16.59 14.43 -1.99
CA GLY A 64 16.80 14.63 -3.41
C GLY A 64 16.74 13.34 -4.22
N LEU A 65 16.20 12.25 -3.66
CA LEU A 65 16.23 10.95 -4.32
C LEU A 65 15.42 10.91 -5.61
N PHE A 66 14.41 11.77 -5.71
CA PHE A 66 13.53 11.89 -6.88
C PHE A 66 13.91 13.03 -7.83
N ASP A 67 15.01 13.74 -7.57
CA ASP A 67 15.45 14.87 -8.41
C ASP A 67 15.66 14.40 -9.87
N PRO A 68 14.94 14.98 -10.85
CA PRO A 68 15.15 14.69 -12.27
C PRO A 68 16.60 14.88 -12.73
N ALA A 69 17.35 15.80 -12.12
CA ALA A 69 18.75 16.05 -12.46
C ALA A 69 19.67 14.86 -12.11
N ARG A 70 19.26 13.98 -11.19
CA ARG A 70 20.01 12.74 -10.87
C ARG A 70 19.73 11.61 -11.86
N LYS A 71 18.72 11.73 -12.73
CA LYS A 71 18.42 10.70 -13.72
C LYS A 71 19.53 10.62 -14.75
N ARG A 72 20.01 9.41 -14.98
CA ARG A 72 20.99 9.14 -16.04
C ARG A 72 20.24 8.88 -17.34
N PRO A 73 20.78 9.30 -18.50
CA PRO A 73 20.22 8.94 -19.79
C PRO A 73 20.23 7.41 -19.92
N MET A 74 19.12 6.86 -20.43
CA MET A 74 19.05 5.43 -20.71
C MET A 74 19.97 5.10 -21.89
N PRO A 75 20.71 3.99 -21.83
CA PRO A 75 21.49 3.53 -22.97
C PRO A 75 20.54 3.18 -24.13
N ALA A 76 21.01 3.40 -25.36
CA ALA A 76 20.25 3.06 -26.57
C ALA A 76 19.95 1.55 -26.67
N LEU A 77 20.85 0.72 -26.13
CA LEU A 77 20.68 -0.72 -26.03
C LEU A 77 21.10 -1.20 -24.63
N VAL A 78 20.14 -1.74 -23.87
CA VAL A 78 20.41 -2.36 -22.57
C VAL A 78 21.00 -3.74 -22.82
N GLN A 79 22.22 -3.99 -22.36
CA GLN A 79 22.88 -5.30 -22.49
C GLN A 79 22.69 -6.18 -21.25
N ARG A 80 22.46 -5.55 -20.09
CA ARG A 80 22.34 -6.23 -18.81
C ARG A 80 21.27 -5.57 -17.95
N LEU A 81 20.42 -6.39 -17.34
CA LEU A 81 19.31 -5.97 -16.49
C LEU A 81 19.37 -6.71 -15.16
N ALA A 82 19.43 -5.97 -14.06
CA ALA A 82 19.24 -6.54 -12.73
C ALA A 82 17.76 -6.49 -12.34
N VAL A 83 17.21 -7.64 -11.95
CA VAL A 83 15.85 -7.80 -11.44
C VAL A 83 15.93 -8.04 -9.93
N ILE A 84 15.46 -7.07 -9.15
CA ILE A 84 15.42 -7.15 -7.68
C ILE A 84 13.98 -7.47 -7.28
N THR A 85 13.73 -8.69 -6.78
CA THR A 85 12.36 -9.14 -6.46
C THR A 85 12.37 -10.34 -5.51
N SER A 86 11.22 -10.71 -4.96
CA SER A 86 11.10 -11.93 -4.16
C SER A 86 11.36 -13.18 -5.02
N PRO A 87 12.12 -14.17 -4.52
CA PRO A 87 12.48 -15.37 -5.29
C PRO A 87 11.29 -16.28 -5.62
N THR A 88 10.18 -16.18 -4.87
CA THR A 88 9.06 -17.14 -4.93
C THR A 88 7.85 -16.66 -5.74
N GLY A 89 7.84 -15.42 -6.21
CA GLY A 89 6.68 -14.83 -6.89
C GLY A 89 6.51 -15.25 -8.35
N ALA A 90 5.27 -15.40 -8.82
CA ALA A 90 4.98 -15.63 -10.25
C ALA A 90 5.57 -14.52 -11.16
N ALA A 91 5.61 -13.29 -10.64
CA ALA A 91 6.13 -12.13 -11.36
C ALA A 91 7.58 -12.30 -11.88
N VAL A 92 8.47 -12.97 -11.13
CA VAL A 92 9.85 -13.19 -11.63
C VAL A 92 9.87 -14.14 -12.82
N ARG A 93 9.01 -15.17 -12.80
CA ARG A 93 8.91 -16.14 -13.89
C ARG A 93 8.35 -15.48 -15.15
N ASP A 94 7.36 -14.62 -14.99
CA ASP A 94 6.77 -13.86 -16.10
C ASP A 94 7.79 -12.92 -16.74
N VAL A 95 8.53 -12.17 -15.92
CA VAL A 95 9.60 -11.28 -16.41
C VAL A 95 10.66 -12.07 -17.18
N LEU A 96 11.18 -13.15 -16.61
CA LEU A 96 12.21 -13.97 -17.26
C LEU A 96 11.69 -14.64 -18.54
N SER A 97 10.46 -15.13 -18.55
CA SER A 97 9.84 -15.74 -19.74
C SER A 97 9.65 -14.74 -20.87
N VAL A 98 9.14 -13.54 -20.55
CA VAL A 98 8.93 -12.48 -21.54
C VAL A 98 10.26 -11.98 -22.09
N LEU A 99 11.26 -11.75 -21.24
CA LEU A 99 12.59 -11.30 -21.67
C LEU A 99 13.29 -12.35 -22.53
N GLY A 100 13.26 -13.63 -22.13
CA GLY A 100 13.85 -14.71 -22.92
C GLY A 100 13.23 -14.85 -24.31
N ARG A 101 11.93 -14.58 -24.45
CA ARG A 101 11.23 -14.63 -25.74
C ARG A 101 11.45 -13.36 -26.59
N ARG A 102 11.43 -12.17 -25.98
CA ARG A 102 11.46 -10.89 -26.71
C ARG A 102 12.87 -10.37 -26.95
N PHE A 103 13.81 -10.66 -26.07
CA PHE A 103 15.18 -10.15 -26.17
C PHE A 103 16.19 -11.14 -25.54
N PRO A 104 16.45 -12.29 -26.19
CA PRO A 104 17.26 -13.37 -25.63
C PRO A 104 18.74 -13.03 -25.43
N LEU A 105 19.24 -11.95 -26.03
CA LEU A 105 20.62 -11.47 -25.87
C LEU A 105 20.82 -10.61 -24.60
N LEU A 106 19.74 -10.29 -23.89
CA LEU A 106 19.80 -9.53 -22.64
C LEU A 106 20.27 -10.42 -21.50
N GLU A 107 21.37 -10.05 -20.84
CA GLU A 107 21.80 -10.69 -19.60
C GLU A 107 20.89 -10.23 -18.45
N VAL A 108 20.32 -11.19 -17.71
CA VAL A 108 19.43 -10.87 -16.58
C VAL A 108 20.01 -11.42 -15.29
N ASP A 109 20.34 -10.53 -14.35
CA ASP A 109 20.72 -10.91 -12.99
C ASP A 109 19.49 -10.91 -12.08
N LEU A 110 19.24 -12.01 -11.37
CA LEU A 110 18.21 -12.05 -10.34
C LEU A 110 18.83 -11.80 -8.97
N LEU A 111 18.40 -10.74 -8.31
CA LEU A 111 18.79 -10.36 -6.95
C LEU A 111 17.60 -10.62 -6.01
N PRO A 112 17.52 -11.80 -5.37
CA PRO A 112 16.39 -12.15 -4.53
C PRO A 112 16.34 -11.24 -3.30
N THR A 113 15.22 -10.56 -3.10
CA THR A 113 14.98 -9.66 -1.97
C THR A 113 13.53 -9.74 -1.52
N LEU A 114 13.30 -9.69 -0.22
CA LEU A 114 11.96 -9.61 0.35
C LEU A 114 11.40 -8.21 0.09
N VAL A 115 10.44 -8.12 -0.83
CA VAL A 115 9.83 -6.84 -1.26
C VAL A 115 8.64 -6.43 -0.39
N GLN A 116 8.02 -7.39 0.33
CA GLN A 116 6.83 -7.19 1.17
C GLN A 116 6.81 -8.21 2.31
N GLY A 117 6.14 -7.88 3.41
CA GLY A 117 5.98 -8.74 4.58
C GLY A 117 6.79 -8.27 5.79
N SER A 118 6.56 -8.90 6.95
CA SER A 118 7.20 -8.54 8.23
C SER A 118 8.70 -8.74 8.26
N THR A 119 9.25 -9.54 7.35
CA THR A 119 10.69 -9.82 7.20
C THR A 119 11.35 -9.00 6.10
N ALA A 120 10.60 -8.16 5.38
CA ALA A 120 11.17 -7.21 4.43
C ALA A 120 11.95 -6.12 5.16
N ALA A 121 12.96 -5.54 4.50
CA ALA A 121 13.76 -4.47 5.07
C ALA A 121 12.87 -3.32 5.54
N THR A 122 13.05 -2.87 6.78
CA THR A 122 12.33 -1.72 7.34
C THR A 122 12.89 -0.46 6.68
N THR A 123 12.00 0.36 6.11
CA THR A 123 12.34 1.64 5.46
C THR A 123 12.31 2.79 6.45
#